data_AF-A0A9D7TQ87-F1
#
_entry.id   AF-A0A9D7TQ87-F1
#
_cell.length_a   1.000
_cell.length_b   1.000
_cell.length_c   1.000
_cell.angle_alpha   90.00
_cell.angle_beta   90.00
_cell.angle_gamma   90.00
#
_symmetry.space_group_name_H-M   'P 1'
#
loop_
_entity.id
_entity.type
_entity.pdbx_description
1 polymer ?
#
loop_
_entity_poly.entity_id
_entity_poly.type
_entity_poly.pdbx_seq_one_letter_code
_entity_poly.pdbx_strand_id
1 'polypeptide(L)'
;MIKIIREIRKHLLDNGSTRSYLKYAIGEIALVVIGILIALQINNWNEAYKNARMEKSYLINLQQDLTSDLVRLDELKTNFEKAVKSKDFLVSVINSESGRSDSLGVNFRNLSSFVTDFIPNKTTMDELKNSNGLYLISNPELRRQIVTLYNTYDDFVAKLKLGNEKAQFILVYTSKYIKKITESTDAEVSELIKDYSFNNLIRMNYLFTQLDICSKAFYNCVITLDQVKKEIELC
;
A
#
# COMPACT_ATOMS: atom_id res chain seq x y z
N MET A 1 -50.10 28.15 17.49
CA MET A 1 -49.71 28.38 18.90
C MET A 1 -50.67 27.63 19.80
N ILE A 2 -50.14 26.80 20.71
CA ILE A 2 -50.93 26.07 21.72
C ILE A 2 -51.73 27.09 22.56
N LYS A 3 -53.02 26.82 22.79
CA LYS A 3 -53.98 27.73 23.47
C LYS A 3 -53.44 28.28 24.80
N ILE A 4 -52.73 27.42 25.53
CA ILE A 4 -52.07 27.69 26.82
C ILE A 4 -51.03 28.80 26.69
N ILE A 5 -50.18 28.76 25.65
CA ILE A 5 -49.13 29.77 25.41
C ILE A 5 -49.75 31.14 25.11
N ARG A 6 -50.92 31.16 24.45
CA ARG A 6 -51.64 32.38 24.12
C ARG A 6 -52.28 33.05 25.34
N GLU A 7 -52.83 32.27 26.27
CA GLU A 7 -53.43 32.80 27.50
C GLU A 7 -52.39 33.31 28.50
N ILE A 8 -51.25 32.61 28.62
CA ILE A 8 -50.12 33.06 29.45
C ILE A 8 -49.55 34.39 28.96
N ARG A 9 -49.43 34.59 27.63
CA ARG A 9 -49.00 35.88 27.06
C ARG A 9 -49.94 37.03 27.38
N LYS A 10 -51.26 36.79 27.36
CA LYS A 10 -52.27 37.81 27.72
C LYS A 10 -52.15 38.21 29.20
N HIS A 11 -52.06 37.24 30.11
CA HIS A 11 -51.92 37.50 31.55
C HIS A 11 -50.62 38.22 31.94
N LEU A 12 -49.54 38.04 31.19
CA LEU A 12 -48.26 38.72 31.43
C LEU A 12 -48.21 40.15 30.88
N LEU A 13 -48.98 40.45 29.82
CA LEU A 13 -49.13 41.80 29.25
C LEU A 13 -50.01 42.70 30.13
N ASP A 14 -51.06 42.16 30.76
CA ASP A 14 -51.95 42.92 31.66
C ASP A 14 -51.29 43.35 32.98
N ASN A 15 -50.18 42.71 33.39
CA ASN A 15 -49.52 42.97 34.68
C ASN A 15 -48.34 43.96 34.63
N GLY A 16 -48.10 44.66 33.51
CA GLY A 16 -47.16 45.80 33.42
C GLY A 16 -45.66 45.53 33.70
N SER A 17 -45.25 44.30 34.05
CA SER A 17 -43.85 43.99 34.39
C SER A 17 -43.07 43.41 33.21
N THR A 18 -42.49 44.29 32.40
CA THR A 18 -41.57 43.96 31.29
C THR A 18 -40.47 42.95 31.71
N ARG A 19 -40.06 43.00 32.99
CA ARG A 19 -39.06 42.10 33.59
C ARG A 19 -39.53 40.64 33.70
N SER A 20 -40.83 40.40 33.88
CA SER A 20 -41.38 39.03 33.93
C SER A 20 -41.39 38.42 32.52
N TYR A 21 -41.90 39.17 31.54
CA TYR A 21 -41.93 38.75 30.13
C TYR A 21 -40.53 38.42 29.56
N LEU A 22 -39.52 39.25 29.88
CA LEU A 22 -38.13 39.00 29.47
C LEU A 22 -37.57 37.68 30.03
N LYS A 23 -37.85 37.34 31.30
CA LYS A 23 -37.41 36.06 31.90
C LYS A 23 -38.04 34.85 31.20
N TYR A 24 -39.34 34.94 30.88
CA TYR A 24 -40.04 33.88 30.15
C TYR A 24 -39.53 33.72 28.72
N ALA A 25 -39.31 34.81 28.00
CA ALA A 25 -38.77 34.78 26.63
C ALA A 25 -37.35 34.19 26.59
N ILE A 26 -36.49 34.53 27.56
CA ILE A 26 -35.16 33.93 27.70
C ILE A 26 -35.27 32.42 27.97
N GLY A 27 -36.20 31.99 28.82
CA GLY A 27 -36.46 30.57 29.07
C GLY A 27 -36.91 29.81 27.83
N GLU A 28 -37.81 30.40 27.03
CA GLU A 28 -38.29 29.81 25.77
C GLU A 28 -37.14 29.66 24.75
N ILE A 29 -36.31 30.69 24.58
CA ILE A 29 -35.13 30.64 23.72
C ILE A 29 -34.14 29.57 24.21
N ALA A 30 -33.85 29.52 25.52
CA ALA A 30 -32.95 28.53 26.10
C ALA A 30 -33.44 27.10 25.87
N LEU A 31 -34.74 26.85 25.99
CA LEU A 31 -35.34 25.53 25.77
C LEU A 31 -35.27 25.13 24.29
N VAL A 32 -35.53 26.06 23.36
CA VAL A 32 -35.35 25.83 21.92
C VAL A 32 -33.88 25.52 21.59
N VAL A 33 -32.94 26.28 22.14
CA VAL A 33 -31.50 26.06 21.94
C VAL A 33 -31.07 24.68 22.46
N ILE A 34 -31.50 24.28 23.66
CA ILE A 34 -31.23 22.94 24.21
C ILE A 34 -31.80 21.85 23.29
N GLY A 35 -33.02 22.04 22.77
CA GLY A 35 -33.63 21.12 21.82
C GLY A 35 -32.80 20.94 20.53
N ILE A 36 -32.32 22.04 19.96
CA ILE A 36 -31.46 22.02 18.76
C ILE A 36 -30.12 21.33 19.07
N LEU A 37 -29.50 21.64 20.21
CA LEU A 37 -28.22 21.03 20.59
C LEU A 37 -28.35 19.52 20.79
N ILE A 38 -29.43 19.05 21.43
CA ILE A 38 -29.70 17.61 21.58
C ILE A 38 -29.91 16.96 20.20
N ALA A 39 -30.68 17.59 19.32
CA ALA A 39 -30.90 17.08 17.97
C ALA A 39 -29.59 16.96 17.17
N LEU A 40 -28.74 17.99 17.23
CA LEU A 40 -27.40 17.97 16.63
C LEU A 40 -26.52 16.88 17.25
N GLN A 41 -26.55 16.70 18.57
CA GLN A 41 -25.77 15.68 19.25
C GLN A 41 -26.19 14.26 18.84
N ILE A 42 -27.50 14.00 18.71
CA ILE A 42 -28.02 12.71 18.23
C ILE A 42 -27.58 12.46 16.78
N ASN A 43 -27.64 13.49 15.92
CA ASN A 43 -27.19 13.37 14.54
C ASN A 43 -25.69 13.06 14.45
N ASN A 44 -24.86 13.80 15.19
CA ASN A 44 -23.41 13.60 15.24
C ASN A 44 -23.04 12.19 15.75
N TRP A 45 -23.78 11.67 16.74
CA TRP A 45 -23.55 10.32 17.25
C TRP A 45 -23.91 9.24 16.22
N ASN A 46 -25.03 9.39 15.52
CA ASN A 46 -25.42 8.49 14.44
C ASN A 46 -24.42 8.52 13.27
N GLU A 47 -23.91 9.70 12.91
CA GLU A 47 -22.84 9.84 11.92
C GLU A 47 -21.54 9.16 12.37
N ALA A 48 -21.12 9.38 13.61
CA ALA A 48 -19.93 8.72 14.17
C ALA A 48 -20.06 7.18 14.14
N TYR A 49 -21.23 6.64 14.49
CA TYR A 49 -21.50 5.20 14.43
C TYR A 49 -21.42 4.65 12.99
N LYS A 50 -22.00 5.38 12.02
CA LYS A 50 -21.91 5.00 10.60
C LYS A 50 -20.46 5.04 10.10
N ASN A 51 -19.71 6.07 10.47
CA ASN A 51 -18.31 6.22 10.08
C ASN A 51 -17.44 5.09 10.64
N ALA A 52 -17.60 4.72 11.92
CA ALA A 52 -16.88 3.61 12.52
C ALA A 52 -17.20 2.27 11.82
N ARG A 53 -18.45 2.04 11.42
CA ARG A 53 -18.83 0.83 10.67
C ARG A 53 -18.20 0.80 9.27
N MET A 54 -18.14 1.94 8.59
CA MET A 54 -17.49 2.05 7.28
C MET A 54 -15.98 1.87 7.40
N GLU A 55 -15.34 2.49 8.39
CA GLU A 55 -13.93 2.30 8.70
C GLU A 55 -13.60 0.82 8.90
N LYS A 56 -14.33 0.12 9.78
CA LYS A 56 -14.13 -1.32 10.00
C LYS A 56 -14.26 -2.14 8.72
N SER A 57 -15.23 -1.80 7.86
CA SER A 57 -15.40 -2.46 6.57
C SER A 57 -14.19 -2.25 5.65
N TYR A 58 -13.67 -1.03 5.57
CA TYR A 58 -12.47 -0.73 4.79
C TYR A 58 -11.22 -1.41 5.34
N LEU A 59 -11.07 -1.46 6.67
CA LEU A 59 -9.94 -2.14 7.31
C LEU A 59 -9.96 -3.66 7.02
N ILE A 60 -11.13 -4.30 7.06
CA ILE A 60 -11.27 -5.73 6.71
C ILE A 60 -10.89 -5.96 5.23
N ASN A 61 -11.34 -5.10 4.32
CA ASN A 61 -10.99 -5.22 2.90
C ASN A 61 -9.49 -4.99 2.67
N LEU A 62 -8.89 -3.98 3.32
CA LEU A 62 -7.44 -3.75 3.30
C LEU A 62 -6.68 -4.95 3.85
N GLN A 63 -7.15 -5.59 4.92
CA GLN A 63 -6.51 -6.79 5.47
C GLN A 63 -6.43 -7.90 4.41
N GLN A 64 -7.51 -8.10 3.64
CA GLN A 64 -7.55 -9.10 2.57
C GLN A 64 -6.62 -8.73 1.41
N ASP A 65 -6.71 -7.50 0.91
CA ASP A 65 -5.85 -6.97 -0.16
C ASP A 65 -4.36 -7.12 0.20
N LEU A 66 -3.98 -6.65 1.38
CA LEU A 66 -2.59 -6.67 1.86
C LEU A 66 -2.09 -8.08 2.18
N THR A 67 -2.95 -8.99 2.62
CA THR A 67 -2.56 -10.40 2.82
C THR A 67 -2.22 -11.05 1.47
N SER A 68 -3.01 -10.78 0.43
CA SER A 68 -2.72 -11.28 -0.92
C SER A 68 -1.44 -10.67 -1.50
N ASP A 69 -1.25 -9.36 -1.32
CA ASP A 69 -0.04 -8.67 -1.78
C ASP A 69 1.22 -9.20 -1.08
N LEU A 70 1.14 -9.49 0.22
CA LEU A 70 2.26 -10.00 1.01
C LEU A 70 2.78 -11.34 0.48
N VAL A 71 1.88 -12.26 0.09
CA VAL A 71 2.28 -13.56 -0.50
C VAL A 71 3.05 -13.35 -1.80
N ARG A 72 2.54 -12.48 -2.69
CA ARG A 72 3.23 -12.15 -3.95
C ARG A 72 4.59 -11.49 -3.72
N LEU A 73 4.67 -10.58 -2.75
CA LEU A 73 5.93 -9.90 -2.41
C LEU A 73 6.97 -10.86 -1.84
N ASP A 74 6.56 -11.87 -1.06
CA ASP A 74 7.46 -12.88 -0.51
C ASP A 74 8.05 -13.78 -1.62
N GLU A 75 7.21 -14.22 -2.56
CA GLU A 75 7.63 -14.99 -3.73
C GLU A 75 8.62 -14.17 -4.59
N LEU A 76 8.30 -12.91 -4.88
CA LEU A 76 9.16 -12.00 -5.62
C LEU A 76 10.50 -11.77 -4.92
N LYS A 77 10.48 -11.54 -3.61
CA LYS A 77 11.68 -11.34 -2.80
C LYS A 77 12.59 -12.57 -2.84
N THR A 78 12.03 -13.76 -2.62
CA THR A 78 12.77 -15.03 -2.70
C THR A 78 13.40 -15.24 -4.07
N ASN A 79 12.66 -14.91 -5.12
CA ASN A 79 13.14 -14.94 -6.50
C ASN A 79 14.32 -13.97 -6.70
N PHE A 80 14.19 -12.69 -6.30
CA PHE A 80 15.26 -11.72 -6.42
C PHE A 80 16.52 -12.12 -5.62
N GLU A 81 16.36 -12.67 -4.41
CA GLU A 81 17.49 -13.19 -3.63
C GLU A 81 18.23 -14.31 -4.36
N LYS A 82 17.50 -15.22 -5.01
CA LYS A 82 18.08 -16.29 -5.83
C LYS A 82 18.85 -15.71 -7.03
N ALA A 83 18.29 -14.73 -7.72
CA ALA A 83 18.93 -14.07 -8.86
C ALA A 83 20.22 -13.35 -8.45
N VAL A 84 20.18 -12.62 -7.33
CA VAL A 84 21.34 -11.93 -6.76
C VAL A 84 22.45 -12.93 -6.39
N LYS A 85 22.10 -14.03 -5.71
CA LYS A 85 23.07 -15.10 -5.38
C LYS A 85 23.72 -15.69 -6.63
N SER A 86 22.92 -15.96 -7.68
CA SER A 86 23.45 -16.46 -8.94
C SER A 86 24.30 -15.43 -9.70
N LYS A 87 23.96 -14.13 -9.61
CA LYS A 87 24.78 -13.04 -10.12
C LYS A 87 26.15 -13.02 -9.45
N ASP A 88 26.17 -13.05 -8.13
CA ASP A 88 27.41 -12.99 -7.34
C ASP A 88 28.29 -14.22 -7.61
N PHE A 89 27.69 -15.40 -7.76
CA PHE A 89 28.39 -16.60 -8.20
C PHE A 89 29.06 -16.40 -9.57
N LEU A 90 28.33 -15.95 -10.59
CA LEU A 90 28.88 -15.75 -11.93
C LEU A 90 30.01 -14.70 -11.94
N VAL A 91 29.83 -13.59 -11.20
CA VAL A 91 30.87 -12.56 -11.03
C VAL A 91 32.10 -13.14 -10.35
N SER A 92 31.95 -14.03 -9.36
CA SER A 92 33.08 -14.67 -8.69
C SER A 92 33.89 -15.56 -9.63
N VAL A 93 33.24 -16.30 -10.53
CA VAL A 93 33.90 -17.15 -11.53
C VAL A 93 34.60 -16.30 -12.60
N ILE A 94 34.02 -15.15 -12.97
CA ILE A 94 34.68 -14.19 -13.87
C ILE A 94 35.94 -13.62 -13.24
N ASN A 95 35.90 -13.29 -11.94
CA ASN A 95 37.05 -12.75 -11.22
C ASN A 95 38.16 -13.78 -10.98
N SER A 96 37.84 -15.07 -10.88
CA SER A 96 38.84 -16.12 -10.64
C SER A 96 39.63 -16.52 -11.88
N GLU A 97 39.29 -15.98 -13.07
CA GLU A 97 39.87 -16.30 -14.38
C GLU A 97 39.87 -17.80 -14.76
N SER A 98 39.28 -18.68 -13.93
CA SER A 98 39.26 -20.13 -14.17
C SER A 98 38.35 -20.48 -15.34
N GLY A 99 37.35 -19.64 -15.64
CA GLY A 99 36.35 -19.82 -16.69
C GLY A 99 35.53 -21.12 -16.56
N ARG A 100 35.73 -21.87 -15.48
CA ARG A 100 35.23 -23.22 -15.26
C ARG A 100 34.75 -23.35 -13.83
N SER A 101 33.48 -23.68 -13.71
CA SER A 101 32.83 -24.13 -12.49
C SER A 101 31.65 -25.02 -12.90
N ASP A 102 31.35 -26.00 -12.07
CA ASP A 102 30.07 -26.70 -12.18
C ASP A 102 28.94 -25.72 -11.89
N SER A 103 27.77 -25.93 -12.50
CA SER A 103 26.55 -25.12 -12.26
C SER A 103 26.51 -23.74 -12.91
N LEU A 104 27.38 -23.44 -13.88
CA LEU A 104 27.34 -22.18 -14.64
C LEU A 104 25.99 -21.97 -15.36
N GLY A 105 25.49 -23.00 -16.03
CA GLY A 105 24.22 -23.02 -16.73
C GLY A 105 23.04 -22.78 -15.79
N VAL A 106 23.02 -23.43 -14.63
CA VAL A 106 21.94 -23.25 -13.63
C VAL A 106 21.93 -21.82 -13.11
N ASN A 107 23.10 -21.28 -12.75
CA ASN A 107 23.19 -19.90 -12.23
C ASN A 107 22.88 -18.87 -13.32
N PHE A 108 23.29 -19.12 -14.56
CA PHE A 108 22.86 -18.29 -15.68
C PHE A 108 21.35 -18.29 -15.84
N ARG A 109 20.68 -19.45 -15.81
CA ARG A 109 19.21 -19.52 -15.91
C ARG A 109 18.51 -18.77 -14.79
N ASN A 110 18.98 -18.92 -13.56
CA ASN A 110 18.42 -18.20 -12.42
C ASN A 110 18.60 -16.67 -12.56
N LEU A 111 19.71 -16.22 -13.17
CA LEU A 111 19.95 -14.82 -13.48
C LEU A 111 19.08 -14.32 -14.64
N SER A 112 18.94 -15.11 -15.71
CA SER A 112 18.32 -14.71 -16.97
C SER A 112 16.79 -14.84 -17.00
N SER A 113 16.21 -15.64 -16.10
CA SER A 113 14.77 -15.95 -16.09
C SER A 113 13.94 -14.93 -15.30
N PHE A 114 14.20 -13.63 -15.47
CA PHE A 114 13.50 -12.56 -14.75
C PHE A 114 12.75 -11.63 -15.70
N VAL A 115 11.58 -12.10 -16.14
CA VAL A 115 10.48 -11.20 -16.50
C VAL A 115 9.43 -11.43 -15.43
N THR A 116 9.24 -10.44 -14.57
CA THR A 116 8.30 -10.55 -13.44
C THR A 116 7.50 -9.26 -13.30
N ASP A 117 6.28 -9.38 -12.81
CA ASP A 117 5.41 -8.28 -12.50
C ASP A 117 5.00 -8.29 -11.04
N PHE A 118 4.52 -7.14 -10.58
CA PHE A 118 3.82 -7.02 -9.32
C PHE A 118 2.57 -6.22 -9.59
N ILE A 119 1.42 -6.83 -9.35
CA ILE A 119 0.11 -6.20 -9.49
C ILE A 119 -0.47 -6.10 -8.08
N PRO A 120 -0.35 -4.95 -7.40
CA PRO A 120 -0.91 -4.78 -6.06
C PRO A 120 -2.44 -4.76 -6.12
N ASN A 121 -3.08 -5.26 -5.08
CA ASN A 121 -4.52 -5.13 -4.89
C ASN A 121 -4.84 -3.69 -4.50
N LYS A 122 -5.31 -2.90 -5.48
CA LYS A 122 -5.62 -1.47 -5.31
C LYS A 122 -7.11 -1.19 -5.07
N THR A 123 -7.98 -2.20 -5.15
CA THR A 123 -9.44 -2.03 -5.07
C THR A 123 -9.86 -1.16 -3.88
N THR A 124 -9.48 -1.55 -2.66
CA THR A 124 -9.88 -0.80 -1.46
C THR A 124 -9.22 0.57 -1.39
N MET A 125 -7.96 0.69 -1.82
CA MET A 125 -7.26 1.97 -1.84
C MET A 125 -7.89 2.96 -2.83
N ASP A 126 -8.28 2.49 -4.01
CA ASP A 126 -8.92 3.30 -5.04
C ASP A 126 -10.32 3.74 -4.59
N GLU A 127 -11.08 2.85 -3.93
CA GLU A 127 -12.33 3.23 -3.27
C GLU A 127 -12.11 4.31 -2.21
N LEU A 128 -11.12 4.15 -1.32
CA LEU A 128 -10.79 5.13 -0.28
C LEU A 128 -10.37 6.49 -0.86
N LYS A 129 -9.65 6.50 -1.99
CA LYS A 129 -9.28 7.74 -2.70
C LYS A 129 -10.50 8.41 -3.34
N ASN A 130 -11.30 7.64 -4.08
CA ASN A 130 -12.41 8.17 -4.88
C ASN A 130 -13.61 8.63 -4.02
N SER A 131 -13.81 8.01 -2.86
CA SER A 131 -14.90 8.34 -1.93
C SER A 131 -14.53 9.42 -0.90
N ASN A 132 -13.32 9.96 -0.95
CA ASN A 132 -12.74 10.73 0.16
C ASN A 132 -12.70 9.92 1.48
N GLY A 133 -12.75 8.60 1.39
CA GLY A 133 -12.83 7.65 2.50
C GLY A 133 -11.55 7.55 3.32
N LEU A 134 -10.40 8.05 2.84
CA LEU A 134 -9.18 8.14 3.64
C LEU A 134 -9.38 8.92 4.96
N TYR A 135 -10.31 9.89 5.00
CA TYR A 135 -10.63 10.61 6.23
C TYR A 135 -11.43 9.78 7.25
N LEU A 136 -12.06 8.68 6.80
CA LEU A 136 -12.78 7.74 7.67
C LEU A 136 -11.83 6.87 8.49
N ILE A 137 -10.58 6.69 8.06
CA ILE A 137 -9.56 6.00 8.85
C ILE A 137 -9.17 6.90 10.02
N SER A 138 -9.75 6.64 11.18
CA SER A 138 -9.66 7.44 12.40
C SER A 138 -8.22 7.59 12.86
N ASN A 139 -7.41 6.54 12.76
CA ASN A 139 -5.99 6.57 13.08
C ASN A 139 -5.17 7.28 11.97
N PRO A 140 -4.63 8.50 12.23
CA PRO A 140 -3.87 9.25 11.24
C PRO A 140 -2.52 8.60 10.88
N GLU A 141 -1.94 7.85 11.82
CA GLU A 141 -0.69 7.11 11.59
C GLU A 141 -0.92 5.96 10.63
N LEU A 142 -1.96 5.15 10.84
CA LEU A 142 -2.34 4.08 9.91
C LEU A 142 -2.67 4.64 8.53
N ARG A 143 -3.43 5.74 8.48
CA ARG A 143 -3.76 6.42 7.22
C ARG A 143 -2.51 6.80 6.43
N ARG A 144 -1.50 7.37 7.09
CA ARG A 144 -0.22 7.73 6.46
C ARG A 144 0.57 6.49 6.02
N GLN A 145 0.55 5.43 6.81
CA GLN A 145 1.20 4.16 6.47
C GLN A 145 0.59 3.54 5.21
N ILE A 146 -0.74 3.48 5.10
CA ILE A 146 -1.45 3.00 3.91
C ILE A 146 -1.01 3.79 2.67
N VAL A 147 -1.06 5.13 2.73
CA VAL A 147 -0.63 5.98 1.59
C VAL A 147 0.83 5.72 1.23
N THR A 148 1.70 5.61 2.23
CA THR A 148 3.14 5.36 2.01
C THR A 148 3.40 4.00 1.38
N LEU A 149 2.65 2.98 1.79
CA LEU A 149 2.72 1.64 1.22
C LEU A 149 2.37 1.64 -0.27
N TYR A 150 1.23 2.22 -0.65
CA TYR A 150 0.81 2.27 -2.05
C TYR A 150 1.72 3.12 -2.93
N ASN A 151 2.31 4.20 -2.39
CA ASN A 151 3.37 4.94 -3.09
C ASN A 151 4.63 4.07 -3.28
N THR A 152 4.98 3.23 -2.30
CA THR A 152 6.09 2.28 -2.41
C THR A 152 5.80 1.23 -3.48
N TYR A 153 4.56 0.75 -3.58
CA TYR A 153 4.13 -0.15 -4.66
C TYR A 153 4.26 0.50 -6.04
N ASP A 154 3.84 1.77 -6.18
CA ASP A 154 3.97 2.48 -7.46
C ASP A 154 5.44 2.62 -7.91
N ASP A 155 6.34 2.99 -6.99
CA ASP A 155 7.79 3.03 -7.27
C ASP A 155 8.34 1.63 -7.61
N PHE A 156 7.89 0.60 -6.89
CA PHE A 156 8.30 -0.78 -7.15
C PHE A 156 7.90 -1.24 -8.55
N VAL A 157 6.64 -1.05 -8.94
CA VAL A 157 6.13 -1.42 -10.26
C VAL A 157 6.88 -0.69 -11.37
N ALA A 158 7.15 0.61 -11.19
CA ALA A 158 7.94 1.39 -12.15
C ALA A 158 9.37 0.83 -12.33
N LYS A 159 10.05 0.48 -11.23
CA LYS A 159 11.39 -0.12 -11.28
C LYS A 159 11.41 -1.54 -11.83
N LEU A 160 10.37 -2.33 -11.59
CA LEU A 160 10.21 -3.65 -12.22
C LEU A 160 10.13 -3.53 -13.74
N LYS A 161 9.30 -2.60 -14.24
CA LYS A 161 9.16 -2.36 -15.68
C LYS A 161 10.51 -2.00 -16.33
N LEU A 162 11.23 -1.04 -15.74
CA LEU A 162 12.57 -0.65 -16.22
C LEU A 162 13.57 -1.81 -16.16
N GLY A 163 13.50 -2.65 -15.13
CA GLY A 163 14.34 -3.84 -15.02
C GLY A 163 14.03 -4.89 -16.08
N ASN A 164 12.75 -5.12 -16.38
CA ASN A 164 12.33 -6.03 -17.45
C ASN A 164 12.80 -5.53 -18.83
N GLU A 165 12.69 -4.23 -19.10
CA GLU A 165 13.23 -3.62 -20.33
C GLU A 165 14.76 -3.81 -20.43
N LYS A 166 15.49 -3.64 -19.33
CA LYS A 166 16.94 -3.92 -19.28
C LYS A 166 17.27 -5.39 -19.51
N ALA A 167 16.49 -6.30 -18.92
CA ALA A 167 16.68 -7.74 -19.06
C ALA A 167 16.51 -8.19 -20.52
N GLN A 168 15.60 -7.56 -21.29
CA GLN A 168 15.45 -7.85 -22.72
C GLN A 168 16.74 -7.62 -23.51
N PHE A 169 17.49 -6.55 -23.23
CA PHE A 169 18.78 -6.31 -23.89
C PHE A 169 19.81 -7.42 -23.55
N ILE A 170 19.82 -7.89 -22.30
CA ILE A 170 20.68 -9.00 -21.89
C ILE A 170 20.28 -10.29 -22.63
N LEU A 171 18.99 -10.60 -22.72
CA LEU A 171 18.49 -11.78 -23.44
C LEU A 171 18.84 -11.76 -24.93
N VAL A 172 18.67 -10.61 -25.59
CA VAL A 172 19.05 -10.45 -27.00
C VAL A 172 20.56 -10.64 -27.16
N TYR A 173 21.38 -10.10 -26.25
CA TYR A 173 22.82 -10.28 -26.31
C TYR A 173 23.25 -11.74 -26.12
N THR A 174 22.71 -12.41 -25.09
CA THR A 174 23.11 -13.79 -24.73
C THR A 174 22.68 -14.82 -25.75
N SER A 175 21.66 -14.53 -26.58
CA SER A 175 21.24 -15.39 -27.69
C SER A 175 22.32 -15.63 -28.75
N LYS A 176 23.38 -14.80 -28.79
CA LYS A 176 24.57 -15.03 -29.64
C LYS A 176 25.42 -16.23 -29.17
N TYR A 177 25.33 -16.58 -27.89
CA TYR A 177 26.17 -17.59 -27.23
C TYR A 177 25.36 -18.82 -26.78
N ILE A 178 24.09 -18.62 -26.44
CA ILE A 178 23.24 -19.66 -25.84
C ILE A 178 22.11 -19.99 -26.80
N LYS A 179 22.06 -21.24 -27.25
CA LYS A 179 21.04 -21.70 -28.22
C LYS A 179 19.64 -21.74 -27.61
N LYS A 180 19.54 -22.17 -26.35
CA LYS A 180 18.28 -22.25 -25.60
C LYS A 180 18.49 -21.74 -24.18
N ILE A 181 18.05 -20.51 -23.93
CA ILE A 181 18.26 -19.81 -22.65
C ILE A 181 17.72 -20.62 -21.46
N THR A 182 16.57 -21.29 -21.63
CA THR A 182 15.96 -22.11 -20.58
C THR A 182 16.70 -23.44 -20.32
N GLU A 183 17.67 -23.81 -21.15
CA GLU A 183 18.44 -25.05 -21.08
C GLU A 183 19.95 -24.79 -21.25
N SER A 184 20.42 -23.59 -20.90
CA SER A 184 21.82 -23.18 -21.10
C SER A 184 22.82 -24.14 -20.47
N THR A 185 23.80 -24.59 -21.23
CA THR A 185 24.83 -25.51 -20.73
C THR A 185 25.98 -24.76 -20.06
N ASP A 186 26.73 -25.45 -19.19
CA ASP A 186 27.93 -24.87 -18.57
C ASP A 186 28.97 -24.47 -19.62
N ALA A 187 29.06 -25.20 -20.73
CA ALA A 187 29.97 -24.90 -21.84
C ALA A 187 29.58 -23.61 -22.58
N GLU A 188 28.30 -23.40 -22.89
CA GLU A 188 27.84 -22.16 -23.53
C GLU A 188 28.05 -20.95 -22.61
N VAL A 189 27.75 -21.10 -21.31
CA VAL A 189 27.94 -20.02 -20.34
C VAL A 189 29.43 -19.73 -20.11
N SER A 190 30.29 -20.75 -20.08
CA SER A 190 31.74 -20.59 -19.99
C SER A 190 32.31 -19.76 -21.15
N GLU A 191 31.73 -19.86 -22.35
CA GLU A 191 32.13 -19.01 -23.47
C GLU A 191 31.58 -17.59 -23.34
N LEU A 192 30.31 -17.45 -22.93
CA LEU A 192 29.67 -16.16 -22.71
C LEU A 192 30.39 -15.29 -21.67
N ILE A 193 30.83 -15.88 -20.55
CA ILE A 193 31.50 -15.13 -19.46
C ILE A 193 32.91 -14.64 -19.81
N LYS A 194 33.47 -15.05 -20.94
CA LYS A 194 34.73 -14.48 -21.46
C LYS A 194 34.48 -13.15 -22.17
N ASP A 195 33.24 -12.87 -22.57
CA ASP A 195 32.89 -11.65 -23.28
C ASP A 195 32.85 -10.44 -22.32
N TYR A 196 33.62 -9.41 -22.68
CA TYR A 196 33.74 -8.19 -21.86
C TYR A 196 32.41 -7.44 -21.73
N SER A 197 31.58 -7.44 -22.78
CA SER A 197 30.30 -6.74 -22.75
C SER A 197 29.33 -7.43 -21.80
N PHE A 198 29.24 -8.76 -21.85
CA PHE A 198 28.43 -9.54 -20.89
C PHE A 198 28.91 -9.32 -19.46
N ASN A 199 30.22 -9.35 -19.22
CA ASN A 199 30.81 -9.12 -17.91
C ASN A 199 30.43 -7.75 -17.32
N ASN A 200 30.42 -6.70 -18.15
CA ASN A 200 29.96 -5.38 -17.71
C ASN A 200 28.46 -5.35 -17.43
N LEU A 201 27.64 -6.01 -18.25
CA LEU A 201 26.18 -6.08 -18.06
C LEU A 201 25.82 -6.73 -16.73
N ILE A 202 26.42 -7.87 -16.37
CA ILE A 202 26.09 -8.57 -15.13
C ILE A 202 26.60 -7.84 -13.87
N ARG A 203 27.64 -7.01 -14.00
CA ARG A 203 28.18 -6.20 -12.90
C ARG A 203 27.28 -5.03 -12.56
N MET A 204 26.32 -4.67 -13.42
CA MET A 204 25.34 -3.63 -13.10
C MET A 204 24.53 -4.00 -11.85
N ASN A 205 24.15 -2.97 -11.08
CA ASN A 205 23.47 -3.15 -9.78
C ASN A 205 21.94 -3.30 -9.88
N TYR A 206 21.38 -3.53 -11.07
CA TYR A 206 19.93 -3.48 -11.28
C TYR A 206 19.16 -4.51 -10.42
N LEU A 207 19.65 -5.76 -10.32
CA LEU A 207 19.02 -6.80 -9.49
C LEU A 207 19.05 -6.48 -8.00
N PHE A 208 20.16 -5.91 -7.51
CA PHE A 208 20.25 -5.45 -6.13
C PHE A 208 19.25 -4.33 -5.85
N THR A 209 19.12 -3.37 -6.78
CA THR A 209 18.12 -2.31 -6.66
C THR A 209 16.70 -2.87 -6.65
N GLN A 210 16.39 -3.89 -7.47
CA GLN A 210 15.09 -4.55 -7.47
C GLN A 210 14.82 -5.33 -6.18
N LEU A 211 15.82 -6.06 -5.66
CA LEU A 211 15.72 -6.76 -4.39
C LEU A 211 15.49 -5.79 -3.22
N ASP A 212 16.23 -4.68 -3.19
CA ASP A 212 16.12 -3.65 -2.14
C ASP A 212 14.70 -3.05 -2.11
N ILE A 213 14.18 -2.64 -3.26
CA ILE A 213 12.84 -2.07 -3.31
C ILE A 213 11.75 -3.11 -3.04
N CYS A 214 11.91 -4.35 -3.51
CA CYS A 214 10.99 -5.45 -3.20
C CYS A 214 10.96 -5.73 -1.70
N SER A 215 12.12 -5.73 -1.05
CA SER A 215 12.26 -5.92 0.39
C SER A 215 11.62 -4.76 1.17
N LYS A 216 11.77 -3.53 0.69
CA LYS A 216 11.10 -2.35 1.26
C LYS A 216 9.57 -2.44 1.12
N ALA A 217 9.07 -2.84 -0.06
CA ALA A 217 7.64 -3.04 -0.29
C ALA A 217 7.07 -4.15 0.62
N PHE A 218 7.77 -5.27 0.73
CA PHE A 218 7.44 -6.37 1.64
C PHE A 218 7.37 -5.90 3.09
N TYR A 219 8.41 -5.22 3.59
CA TYR A 219 8.45 -4.72 4.97
C TYR A 219 7.31 -3.73 5.25
N ASN A 220 7.09 -2.77 4.35
CA ASN A 220 6.00 -1.81 4.48
C ASN A 220 4.63 -2.50 4.48
N CYS A 221 4.46 -3.56 3.67
CA CYS A 221 3.23 -4.35 3.67
C CYS A 221 3.01 -5.06 5.01
N VAL A 222 4.05 -5.69 5.56
CA VAL A 222 3.99 -6.40 6.86
C VAL A 222 3.56 -5.44 7.98
N ILE A 223 4.25 -4.30 8.13
CA ILE A 223 3.94 -3.36 9.22
C ILE A 223 2.55 -2.75 9.07
N THR A 224 2.13 -2.44 7.83
CA THR A 224 0.81 -1.85 7.58
C THR A 224 -0.29 -2.88 7.84
N LEU A 225 -0.10 -4.13 7.40
CA LEU A 225 -1.05 -5.23 7.65
C LEU A 225 -1.19 -5.51 9.16
N ASP A 226 -0.09 -5.49 9.92
CA ASP A 226 -0.11 -5.65 11.37
C ASP A 226 -0.90 -4.51 12.04
N GLN A 227 -0.68 -3.26 11.62
CA GLN A 227 -1.44 -2.12 12.14
C GLN A 227 -2.93 -2.21 11.77
N VAL A 228 -3.26 -2.59 10.53
CA VAL A 228 -4.66 -2.80 10.11
C VAL A 228 -5.34 -3.85 10.98
N LYS A 229 -4.67 -4.98 11.27
CA LYS A 229 -5.20 -6.04 12.15
C LYS A 229 -5.48 -5.51 13.56
N LYS A 230 -4.57 -4.73 14.13
CA LYS A 230 -4.75 -4.10 15.44
C LYS A 230 -5.95 -3.15 15.48
N GLU A 231 -6.10 -2.29 14.47
CA GLU A 231 -7.25 -1.36 14.43
C GLU A 231 -8.59 -2.10 14.27
N ILE A 232 -8.63 -3.23 13.54
CA ILE A 232 -9.85 -4.05 13.43
C ILE A 232 -10.29 -4.59 14.80
N GLU A 233 -9.34 -4.97 15.67
CA GLU A 233 -9.62 -5.46 17.02
C GLU A 233 -10.11 -4.34 17.96
N LEU A 234 -9.75 -3.09 17.68
CA LEU A 234 -10.18 -1.91 18.45
C LEU A 234 -11.57 -1.38 18.02
N CYS A 235 -12.03 -1.71 16.81
CA CYS A 235 -13.33 -1.33 16.25
C CYS A 235 -14.48 -2.26 16.66
#